data_AF-A0A8K0K149-F1
#
_entry.id   AF-A0A8K0K149-F1
#
_cell.length_a   1.000
_cell.length_b   1.000
_cell.length_c   1.000
_cell.angle_alpha   90.00
_cell.angle_beta   90.00
_cell.angle_gamma   90.00
#
_symmetry.space_group_name_H-M   'P 1'
#
loop_
_entity.id
_entity.type
_entity.pdbx_description
1 polymer ?
#
loop_
_entity_poly.entity_id
_entity_poly.type
_entity_poly.pdbx_seq_one_letter_code
_entity_poly.pdbx_strand_id
1 'polypeptide(L)'
;MGSCSEIRPGTNLIGCEEEEKNVFWRQLDQVIMEIPENERVIIGADLNGHVGRRRCGEERADGRWSVGERNREEERIMEHAVAYDLTIVNTCFRKGEEHLITYKSGDRVSQIDYILCRRKYLQEMRNCKVINGESVTQQHRLVVADCYKADTKVKRKNQRQLRIKWWKLKEEALRNKFKEKVLEKLREAGEEILGKTSGKGPPEEKEMWWWNEEVQKEIKEKKEAKKRWDLTGSQEDMETYKMRKKNAKGAAARAKNKGDRES
;
A
#
# COMPACT_ATOMS: atom_id res chain seq x y z
N MET A 1 18.06 7.50 -16.89
CA MET A 1 18.94 6.31 -17.01
C MET A 1 20.20 6.67 -16.27
N GLY A 2 20.46 6.07 -15.10
CA GLY A 2 21.75 6.27 -14.42
C GLY A 2 22.72 5.24 -14.99
N SER A 3 23.82 5.69 -15.58
CA SER A 3 24.91 4.79 -15.96
C SER A 3 25.60 4.34 -14.67
N CYS A 4 25.49 3.06 -14.35
CA CYS A 4 26.31 2.42 -13.33
C CYS A 4 27.63 2.06 -14.00
N SER A 5 28.67 2.85 -13.78
CA SER A 5 30.04 2.50 -14.16
C SER A 5 30.59 1.55 -13.11
N GLU A 6 30.65 0.25 -13.41
CA GLU A 6 31.32 -0.74 -12.58
C GLU A 6 32.83 -0.56 -12.68
N ILE A 7 33.46 -0.11 -11.59
CA ILE A 7 34.89 -0.31 -11.35
C ILE A 7 35.06 -1.79 -10.96
N ARG A 8 36.07 -2.46 -11.53
CA ARG A 8 36.28 -3.92 -11.39
C ARG A 8 36.05 -4.40 -9.94
N PRO A 9 35.15 -5.37 -9.70
CA PRO A 9 34.96 -5.91 -8.36
C PRO A 9 36.14 -6.81 -7.99
N GLY A 10 36.79 -6.57 -6.84
CA GLY A 10 37.56 -7.62 -6.17
C GLY A 10 39.00 -7.33 -5.72
N THR A 11 39.48 -6.09 -5.62
CA THR A 11 40.78 -5.83 -4.98
C THR A 11 40.63 -5.64 -3.47
N ASN A 12 40.97 -6.68 -2.71
CA ASN A 12 41.19 -6.55 -1.27
C ASN A 12 42.48 -5.72 -1.06
N LEU A 13 42.35 -4.47 -0.64
CA LEU A 13 43.49 -3.54 -0.48
C LEU A 13 44.36 -3.84 0.76
N ILE A 14 43.99 -4.85 1.55
CA ILE A 14 44.76 -5.28 2.73
C ILE A 14 45.98 -6.10 2.26
N GLY A 15 47.18 -5.56 2.51
CA GLY A 15 48.46 -6.22 2.20
C GLY A 15 49.00 -5.95 0.78
N CYS A 16 48.32 -5.14 -0.01
CA CYS A 16 48.80 -4.65 -1.31
C CYS A 16 49.92 -3.61 -1.15
N GLU A 17 50.79 -3.53 -2.16
CA GLU A 17 51.84 -2.50 -2.25
C GLU A 17 51.23 -1.10 -2.34
N GLU A 18 51.95 -0.09 -1.83
CA GLU A 18 51.46 1.28 -1.78
C GLU A 18 51.15 1.83 -3.18
N GLU A 19 51.92 1.40 -4.18
CA GLU A 19 51.72 1.67 -5.60
C GLU A 19 50.36 1.17 -6.10
N GLU A 20 49.93 -0.04 -5.73
CA GLU A 20 48.64 -0.60 -6.16
C GLU A 20 47.46 0.19 -5.56
N LYS A 21 47.57 0.57 -4.29
CA LYS A 21 46.59 1.45 -3.64
C LYS A 21 46.52 2.81 -4.33
N ASN A 22 47.68 3.38 -4.67
CA ASN A 22 47.75 4.67 -5.37
C ASN A 22 47.22 4.58 -6.81
N VAL A 23 47.32 3.42 -7.48
CA VAL A 23 46.67 3.19 -8.78
C VAL A 23 45.15 3.16 -8.62
N PHE A 24 44.63 2.45 -7.61
CA PHE A 24 43.19 2.40 -7.33
C PHE A 24 42.61 3.80 -7.09
N TRP A 25 43.23 4.60 -6.22
CA TRP A 25 42.74 5.95 -5.92
C TRP A 25 42.78 6.86 -7.15
N ARG A 26 43.83 6.80 -7.97
CA ARG A 26 43.90 7.55 -9.24
C ARG A 26 42.82 7.14 -10.24
N GLN A 27 42.47 5.85 -10.29
CA GLN A 27 41.39 5.38 -11.16
C GLN A 27 40.02 5.85 -10.64
N LEU A 28 39.80 5.81 -9.32
CA LEU A 28 38.58 6.32 -8.71
C LEU A 28 38.41 7.83 -8.94
N ASP A 29 39.49 8.59 -8.78
CA ASP A 29 39.58 10.02 -9.08
C ASP A 29 39.14 10.31 -10.52
N GLN A 30 39.71 9.58 -11.49
CA GLN A 30 39.37 9.75 -12.90
C GLN A 30 37.88 9.50 -13.17
N VAL A 31 37.31 8.43 -12.61
CA VAL A 31 35.89 8.11 -12.80
C VAL A 31 34.99 9.19 -12.19
N ILE A 32 35.34 9.73 -11.02
CA ILE A 32 34.55 10.79 -10.38
C ILE A 32 34.65 12.10 -11.17
N MET A 33 35.81 12.40 -11.76
CA MET A 33 36.03 13.57 -12.63
C MET A 33 35.26 13.47 -13.95
N GLU A 34 35.11 12.27 -14.51
CA GLU A 34 34.32 12.05 -15.73
C GLU A 34 32.82 12.28 -15.51
N ILE A 35 32.33 12.10 -14.27
CA ILE A 35 30.91 12.29 -13.93
C ILE A 35 30.61 13.80 -13.71
N PRO A 36 29.71 14.40 -14.52
CA PRO A 36 29.35 15.82 -14.38
C PRO A 36 28.88 16.18 -12.97
N GLU A 37 29.26 17.33 -12.43
CA GLU A 37 28.90 17.78 -11.06
C GLU A 37 27.38 17.81 -10.77
N ASN A 38 26.56 17.95 -11.81
CA ASN A 38 25.11 17.94 -11.71
C ASN A 38 24.50 16.52 -11.64
N GLU A 39 25.30 15.46 -11.76
CA GLU A 39 24.84 14.09 -11.59
C GLU A 39 24.98 13.60 -10.14
N ARG A 40 24.18 12.60 -9.81
CA ARG A 40 24.16 11.98 -8.49
C ARG A 40 25.24 10.91 -8.44
N VAL A 41 26.13 11.01 -7.47
CA VAL A 41 27.17 10.02 -7.21
C VAL A 41 26.94 9.44 -5.82
N ILE A 42 26.79 8.12 -5.76
CA ILE A 42 26.75 7.34 -4.53
C ILE A 42 27.79 6.23 -4.70
N ILE A 43 28.75 6.16 -3.79
CA ILE A 43 29.81 5.16 -3.79
C ILE A 43 29.61 4.31 -2.54
N GLY A 44 29.39 3.02 -2.73
CA GLY A 44 29.38 2.04 -1.64
C GLY A 44 30.60 1.15 -1.80
N ALA A 45 31.55 1.22 -0.86
CA ALA A 45 32.77 0.44 -0.93
C ALA A 45 33.26 0.05 0.47
N ASP A 46 33.90 -1.11 0.54
CA ASP A 46 34.77 -1.47 1.66
C ASP A 46 36.12 -0.78 1.44
N LEU A 47 36.36 0.28 2.21
CA LEU A 47 37.57 1.09 2.08
C LEU A 47 38.61 0.75 3.15
N ASN A 48 38.31 -0.20 4.06
CA ASN A 48 39.23 -0.64 5.13
C ASN A 48 39.90 0.49 5.95
N GLY A 49 39.30 1.68 5.96
CA GLY A 49 39.64 2.78 6.87
C GLY A 49 38.86 2.66 8.16
N HIS A 50 39.43 3.10 9.28
CA HIS A 50 38.71 3.22 10.55
C HIS A 50 38.37 4.68 10.77
N VAL A 51 37.09 5.05 10.72
CA VAL A 51 36.70 6.45 10.96
C VAL A 51 36.79 6.79 12.44
N GLY A 52 37.80 7.59 12.78
CA GLY A 52 38.04 8.08 14.13
C GLY A 52 37.21 9.29 14.51
N ARG A 53 37.42 9.77 15.75
CA ARG A 53 36.76 10.99 16.26
C ARG A 53 37.24 12.24 15.50
N ARG A 54 36.27 13.01 14.99
CA ARG A 54 36.36 14.28 14.22
C ARG A 54 37.52 15.22 14.62
N ARG A 55 38.22 15.79 13.63
CA ARG A 55 39.12 16.97 13.78
C ARG A 55 38.46 18.26 13.30
N CYS A 56 38.95 19.40 13.79
CA CYS A 56 38.47 20.72 13.39
C CYS A 56 38.84 20.99 11.93
N GLY A 57 37.87 21.36 11.07
CA GLY A 57 38.07 21.69 9.65
C GLY A 57 37.50 20.69 8.64
N GLU A 58 37.19 19.46 9.06
CA GLU A 58 36.70 18.38 8.18
C GLU A 58 35.17 18.25 8.19
N GLU A 59 34.48 19.31 8.62
CA GLU A 59 33.04 19.34 8.83
C GLU A 59 32.21 19.08 7.57
N ARG A 60 32.86 19.15 6.40
CA ARG A 60 32.25 18.98 5.09
C ARG A 60 32.21 17.51 4.64
N ALA A 61 33.23 16.73 5.01
CA ALA A 61 33.39 15.34 4.59
C ALA A 61 32.85 14.34 5.62
N ASP A 62 32.95 14.66 6.91
CA ASP A 62 32.54 13.77 8.00
C ASP A 62 31.37 14.33 8.84
N GLY A 63 30.49 13.44 9.27
CA GLY A 63 29.43 13.70 10.22
C GLY A 63 29.92 13.74 11.67
N ARG A 64 28.98 13.82 12.62
CA ARG A 64 29.31 13.92 14.07
C ARG A 64 29.50 12.57 14.75
N TRP A 65 29.18 11.47 14.09
CA TRP A 65 28.96 10.17 14.74
C TRP A 65 29.81 9.08 14.07
N SER A 66 31.06 8.97 14.49
CA SER A 66 32.02 7.95 14.04
C SER A 66 32.53 7.11 15.21
N VAL A 67 32.98 5.88 14.92
CA VAL A 67 33.48 4.92 15.92
C VAL A 67 34.87 4.44 15.52
N GLY A 68 35.86 4.69 16.38
CA GLY A 68 37.22 4.19 16.22
C GLY A 68 38.30 5.24 16.49
N GLU A 69 39.55 4.84 16.24
CA GLU A 69 40.70 5.73 16.13
C GLU A 69 41.13 5.82 14.67
N ARG A 70 41.55 7.03 14.26
CA ARG A 70 41.88 7.36 12.88
C ARG A 70 43.12 6.62 12.42
N ASN A 71 43.04 5.92 11.28
CA ASN A 71 44.19 5.30 10.64
C ASN A 71 44.65 6.07 9.39
N ARG A 72 45.84 5.77 8.86
CA ARG A 72 46.39 6.41 7.65
C ARG A 72 45.48 6.22 6.43
N GLU A 73 44.76 5.10 6.37
CA GLU A 73 43.82 4.82 5.29
C GLU A 73 42.60 5.76 5.36
N GLU A 74 42.11 6.09 6.56
CA GLU A 74 41.05 7.10 6.75
C GLU A 74 41.49 8.49 6.31
N GLU A 75 42.74 8.88 6.53
CA GLU A 75 43.26 10.18 6.07
C GLU A 75 43.14 10.31 4.55
N ARG A 76 43.49 9.25 3.80
CA ARG A 76 43.32 9.20 2.33
C ARG A 76 41.86 9.27 1.90
N ILE A 77 40.97 8.52 2.57
CA ILE A 77 39.52 8.54 2.27
C ILE A 77 38.95 9.95 2.50
N MET A 78 39.38 10.61 3.56
CA MET A 78 38.91 11.95 3.94
C MET A 78 39.46 13.03 3.00
N GLU A 79 40.74 12.97 2.63
CA GLU A 79 41.32 13.84 1.62
C GLU A 79 40.59 13.72 0.28
N HIS A 80 40.33 12.50 -0.17
CA HIS A 80 39.54 12.23 -1.37
C HIS A 80 38.10 12.76 -1.24
N ALA A 81 37.45 12.55 -0.10
CA ALA A 81 36.10 13.06 0.13
C ALA A 81 36.05 14.60 0.11
N VAL A 82 37.04 15.27 0.70
CA VAL A 82 37.14 16.74 0.68
C VAL A 82 37.42 17.25 -0.75
N ALA A 83 38.28 16.57 -1.52
CA ALA A 83 38.64 16.97 -2.88
C ALA A 83 37.44 16.97 -3.84
N TYR A 84 36.55 15.97 -3.72
CA TYR A 84 35.39 15.81 -4.61
C TYR A 84 34.04 16.22 -3.99
N ASP A 85 34.06 16.96 -2.87
CA ASP A 85 32.88 17.36 -2.10
C ASP A 85 31.91 16.19 -1.82
N LEU A 86 32.49 15.04 -1.47
CA LEU A 86 31.78 13.86 -1.00
C LEU A 86 31.64 13.93 0.53
N THR A 87 30.54 13.39 1.03
CA THR A 87 30.27 13.24 2.46
C THR A 87 30.07 11.77 2.78
N ILE A 88 30.68 11.31 3.87
CA ILE A 88 30.47 9.98 4.43
C ILE A 88 29.09 9.95 5.09
N VAL A 89 28.16 9.23 4.48
CA VAL A 89 26.75 9.21 4.90
C VAL A 89 26.59 8.45 6.21
N ASN A 90 27.41 7.43 6.43
CA ASN A 90 27.34 6.58 7.63
C ASN A 90 27.53 7.38 8.92
N THR A 91 28.36 8.42 8.91
CA THR A 91 28.71 9.20 10.11
C THR A 91 27.79 10.41 10.34
N CYS A 92 26.90 10.69 9.40
CA CYS A 92 25.95 11.80 9.47
C CYS A 92 24.77 11.52 10.41
N PHE A 93 24.43 10.25 10.65
CA PHE A 93 23.23 9.86 11.41
C PHE A 93 23.60 9.29 12.78
N ARG A 94 22.93 9.78 13.83
CA ARG A 94 23.09 9.22 15.18
C ARG A 94 22.48 7.82 15.23
N LYS A 95 23.30 6.82 15.56
CA LYS A 95 22.92 5.42 15.73
C LYS A 95 23.48 4.85 17.04
N GLY A 96 22.93 3.73 17.49
CA GLY A 96 23.58 2.91 18.52
C GLY A 96 24.86 2.29 17.98
N GLU A 97 25.82 2.01 18.86
CA GLU A 97 27.15 1.50 18.50
C GLU A 97 27.05 0.19 17.69
N GLU A 98 26.08 -0.66 18.03
CA GLU A 98 25.78 -1.91 17.32
C GLU A 98 25.35 -1.71 15.87
N HIS A 99 24.82 -0.55 15.52
CA HIS A 99 24.36 -0.19 14.18
C HIS A 99 25.38 0.66 13.39
N LEU A 100 26.57 0.88 13.95
CA LEU A 100 27.70 1.53 13.30
C LEU A 100 28.79 0.53 12.87
N ILE A 101 28.87 -0.61 13.57
CA ILE A 101 29.81 -1.69 13.26
C ILE A 101 29.39 -2.38 11.97
N THR A 102 30.28 -2.42 10.97
CA THR A 102 30.05 -3.10 9.69
C THR A 102 30.78 -4.43 9.58
N TYR A 103 31.85 -4.61 10.37
CA TYR A 103 32.63 -5.85 10.43
C TYR A 103 32.78 -6.34 11.86
N LYS A 104 32.56 -7.65 12.07
CA LYS A 104 32.77 -8.31 13.35
C LYS A 104 33.42 -9.68 13.13
N SER A 105 34.63 -9.88 13.67
CA SER A 105 35.29 -11.18 13.69
C SER A 105 35.78 -11.49 15.11
N GLY A 106 35.05 -12.38 15.80
CA GLY A 106 35.28 -12.64 17.23
C GLY A 106 35.02 -11.39 18.07
N ASP A 107 36.02 -10.99 18.86
CA ASP A 107 36.01 -9.79 19.71
C ASP A 107 36.40 -8.51 18.94
N ARG A 108 36.84 -8.62 17.69
CA ARG A 108 37.20 -7.46 16.87
C ARG A 108 35.97 -6.92 16.18
N VAL A 109 35.69 -5.64 16.43
CA VAL A 109 34.61 -4.88 15.80
C VAL A 109 35.20 -3.67 15.09
N SER A 110 34.82 -3.48 13.82
CA SER A 110 35.31 -2.39 12.99
C SER A 110 34.18 -1.82 12.14
N GLN A 111 34.33 -0.56 11.76
CA GLN A 111 33.56 0.07 10.70
C GLN A 111 34.52 0.23 9.51
N ILE A 112 34.25 -0.44 8.40
CA ILE A 112 35.11 -0.47 7.20
C ILE A 112 34.32 -0.25 5.90
N ASP A 113 33.00 -0.50 5.95
CA ASP A 113 32.10 -0.31 4.84
C ASP A 113 31.48 1.10 4.90
N TYR A 114 31.70 1.88 3.86
CA TYR A 114 31.26 3.27 3.79
C TYR A 114 30.36 3.53 2.58
N ILE A 115 29.33 4.34 2.81
CA ILE A 115 28.55 4.96 1.74
C ILE A 115 28.94 6.43 1.66
N LEU A 116 29.52 6.84 0.53
CA LEU A 116 29.84 8.22 0.21
C LEU A 116 28.83 8.79 -0.77
N CYS A 117 28.49 10.05 -0.61
CA CYS A 117 27.55 10.77 -1.48
C CYS A 117 28.02 12.19 -1.70
N ARG A 118 27.79 12.74 -2.89
CA ARG A 118 28.00 14.17 -3.15
C ARG A 118 27.20 15.03 -2.17
N ARG A 119 27.85 16.00 -1.55
CA ARG A 119 27.27 16.83 -0.49
C ARG A 119 25.98 17.53 -0.92
N LYS A 120 25.91 17.98 -2.17
CA LYS A 120 24.69 18.57 -2.77
C LYS A 120 23.44 17.68 -2.61
N TYR A 121 23.61 16.35 -2.63
CA TYR A 121 22.54 15.36 -2.52
C TYR A 121 22.40 14.77 -1.11
N LEU A 122 23.21 15.21 -0.14
CA LEU A 122 23.10 14.76 1.25
C LEU A 122 21.70 15.02 1.84
N GLN A 123 21.05 16.12 1.43
CA GLN A 123 19.67 16.43 1.82
C GLN A 123 18.63 15.40 1.35
N GLU A 124 18.97 14.54 0.39
CA GLU A 124 18.10 13.47 -0.10
C GLU A 124 18.29 12.15 0.67
N MET A 125 19.39 12.04 1.42
CA MET A 125 19.66 10.93 2.32
C MET A 125 18.83 11.12 3.59
N ARG A 126 17.94 10.16 3.89
CA ARG A 126 17.17 10.19 5.14
C ARG A 126 17.82 9.45 6.27
N ASN A 127 18.53 8.38 5.94
CA ASN A 127 19.04 7.47 6.92
C ASN A 127 20.11 6.58 6.32
N CYS A 128 21.08 6.20 7.13
CA CYS A 128 22.02 5.13 6.83
C CYS A 128 22.07 4.22 8.05
N LYS A 129 21.89 2.92 7.85
CA LYS A 129 21.83 1.94 8.94
C LYS A 129 22.57 0.67 8.56
N VAL A 130 23.18 0.04 9.55
CA VAL A 130 23.71 -1.32 9.43
C VAL A 130 22.67 -2.30 9.96
N ILE A 131 22.35 -3.31 9.16
CA ILE A 131 21.40 -4.37 9.54
C ILE A 131 22.16 -5.48 10.24
N ASN A 132 21.75 -5.76 11.48
CA ASN A 132 22.31 -6.84 12.29
C ASN A 132 21.44 -8.11 12.12
N GLY A 133 22.07 -9.27 11.90
CA GLY A 133 21.40 -10.57 12.02
C GLY A 133 21.08 -11.31 10.71
N GLU A 134 21.73 -10.99 9.60
CA GLU A 134 21.64 -11.82 8.39
C GLU A 134 22.54 -13.06 8.49
N SER A 135 22.05 -14.20 8.04
CA SER A 135 22.75 -15.50 8.07
C SER A 135 23.76 -15.71 6.94
N VAL A 136 23.90 -14.72 6.04
CA VAL A 136 24.65 -14.86 4.77
C VAL A 136 26.14 -14.57 4.94
N THR A 137 26.53 -13.67 5.84
CA THR A 137 27.94 -13.34 6.11
C THR A 137 28.20 -13.30 7.62
N GLN A 138 29.12 -14.15 8.12
CA GLN A 138 29.45 -14.20 9.55
C GLN A 138 30.24 -12.99 10.05
N GLN A 139 30.94 -12.30 9.13
CA GLN A 139 31.88 -11.22 9.47
C GLN A 139 31.40 -9.83 9.04
N HIS A 140 31.00 -9.64 7.78
CA HIS A 140 30.47 -8.36 7.29
C HIS A 140 28.97 -8.23 7.57
N ARG A 141 28.50 -7.00 7.75
CA ARG A 141 27.10 -6.63 7.96
C ARG A 141 26.66 -5.68 6.86
N LEU A 142 25.41 -5.83 6.42
CA LEU A 142 24.88 -5.00 5.34
C LEU A 142 24.69 -3.54 5.77
N VAL A 143 25.25 -2.63 4.98
CA VAL A 143 25.01 -1.18 5.09
C VAL A 143 23.90 -0.78 4.12
N VAL A 144 22.87 -0.12 4.64
CA VAL A 144 21.71 0.31 3.86
C VAL A 144 21.53 1.82 4.01
N ALA A 145 21.58 2.53 2.89
CA ALA A 145 21.23 3.95 2.81
C ALA A 145 19.83 4.15 2.21
N ASP A 146 18.96 4.81 2.97
CA ASP A 146 17.63 5.22 2.53
C ASP A 146 17.73 6.60 1.86
N CYS A 147 17.54 6.65 0.54
CA CYS A 147 17.56 7.88 -0.26
C CYS A 147 16.24 8.10 -1.00
N TYR A 148 15.86 9.37 -1.20
CA TYR A 148 14.75 9.71 -2.09
C TYR A 148 15.27 9.94 -3.50
N LYS A 149 14.67 9.27 -4.47
CA LYS A 149 14.74 9.75 -5.85
C LYS A 149 13.80 10.94 -5.95
N ALA A 150 14.33 12.14 -6.19
CA ALA A 150 13.50 13.30 -6.50
C ALA A 150 12.96 13.17 -7.93
N ASP A 151 12.15 12.13 -8.21
CA ASP A 151 11.30 12.12 -9.40
C ASP A 151 10.20 13.15 -9.17
N THR A 152 10.54 14.41 -9.45
CA THR A 152 9.68 15.59 -9.32
C THR A 152 9.18 15.75 -7.88
N LYS A 153 9.48 16.88 -7.24
CA LYS A 153 8.60 17.33 -6.15
C LYS A 153 7.24 17.63 -6.79
N VAL A 154 6.42 16.61 -7.07
CA VAL A 154 4.98 16.76 -6.98
C VAL A 154 4.80 17.11 -5.53
N LYS A 155 4.83 18.41 -5.25
CA LYS A 155 4.31 18.95 -4.01
C LYS A 155 2.94 18.33 -3.95
N ARG A 156 2.78 17.27 -3.15
CA ARG A 156 1.47 16.87 -2.69
C ARG A 156 1.03 18.11 -1.95
N LYS A 157 0.33 19.00 -2.65
CA LYS A 157 -0.51 20.00 -2.01
C LYS A 157 -1.30 19.11 -1.08
N ASN A 158 -1.02 19.19 0.22
CA ASN A 158 -1.88 18.61 1.21
C ASN A 158 -3.23 19.26 0.92
N GLN A 159 -4.06 18.59 0.12
CA GLN A 159 -5.45 18.95 -0.03
C GLN A 159 -5.99 18.69 1.36
N ARG A 160 -5.89 19.72 2.21
CA ARG A 160 -6.48 19.71 3.54
C ARG A 160 -7.94 19.39 3.27
N GLN A 161 -8.36 18.18 3.65
CA GLN A 161 -9.75 17.80 3.52
C GLN A 161 -10.57 18.86 4.24
N LEU A 162 -11.43 19.54 3.49
CA LEU A 162 -12.30 20.56 4.04
C LEU A 162 -13.23 19.87 5.03
N ARG A 163 -13.17 20.28 6.29
CA ARG A 163 -14.06 19.73 7.33
C ARG A 163 -15.41 20.43 7.26
N ILE A 164 -16.48 19.65 7.35
CA ILE A 164 -17.84 20.17 7.47
C ILE A 164 -17.93 20.99 8.77
N LYS A 165 -18.51 22.19 8.70
CA LYS A 165 -18.67 23.11 9.84
C LYS A 165 -19.83 22.68 10.74
N TRP A 166 -19.71 21.53 11.42
CA TRP A 166 -20.77 20.94 12.27
C TRP A 166 -21.34 21.91 13.31
N TRP A 167 -20.54 22.83 13.84
CA TRP A 167 -20.98 23.82 14.82
C TRP A 167 -22.07 24.79 14.31
N LYS A 168 -22.25 24.91 12.98
CA LYS A 168 -23.34 25.70 12.40
C LYS A 168 -24.73 25.08 12.60
N LEU A 169 -24.82 23.81 13.01
CA LEU A 169 -26.11 23.15 13.33
C LEU A 169 -26.75 23.68 14.62
N LYS A 170 -26.05 24.52 15.39
CA LYS A 170 -26.62 25.23 16.54
C LYS A 170 -27.73 26.19 16.11
N GLU A 171 -27.59 26.80 14.94
CA GLU A 171 -28.61 27.68 14.36
C GLU A 171 -29.78 26.88 13.80
N GLU A 172 -31.00 27.23 14.22
CA GLU A 172 -32.21 26.47 13.90
C GLU A 172 -32.54 26.46 12.41
N ALA A 173 -32.46 27.60 11.74
CA ALA A 173 -32.71 27.72 10.32
C ALA A 173 -31.76 26.84 9.49
N LEU A 174 -30.46 26.85 9.82
CA LEU A 174 -29.45 26.02 9.14
C LEU A 174 -29.63 24.53 9.43
N ARG A 175 -30.02 24.18 10.66
CA ARG A 175 -30.32 22.79 11.04
C ARG A 175 -31.49 22.23 10.25
N ASN A 176 -32.59 22.97 10.13
CA ASN A 176 -33.76 22.53 9.39
C ASN A 176 -33.46 22.40 7.89
N LYS A 177 -32.76 23.39 7.31
CA LYS A 177 -32.31 23.33 5.91
C LYS A 177 -31.39 22.15 5.62
N PHE A 178 -30.49 21.82 6.55
CA PHE A 178 -29.62 20.63 6.43
C PHE A 178 -30.42 19.34 6.50
N LYS A 179 -31.36 19.21 7.46
CA LYS A 179 -32.24 18.05 7.59
C LYS A 179 -33.05 17.78 6.34
N GLU A 180 -33.72 18.80 5.80
CA GLU A 180 -34.52 18.69 4.57
C GLU A 180 -33.67 18.17 3.40
N LYS A 181 -32.47 18.74 3.22
CA LYS A 181 -31.59 18.38 2.11
C LYS A 181 -30.99 16.98 2.24
N VAL A 182 -30.71 16.54 3.46
CA VAL A 182 -30.28 15.16 3.73
C VAL A 182 -31.41 14.18 3.46
N LEU A 183 -32.63 14.48 3.92
CA LEU A 183 -33.80 13.63 3.68
C LEU A 183 -34.12 13.50 2.18
N GLU A 184 -34.06 14.61 1.44
CA GLU A 184 -34.22 14.62 -0.01
C GLU A 184 -33.20 13.69 -0.68
N LYS A 185 -31.91 13.84 -0.36
CA LYS A 185 -30.84 13.02 -0.94
C LYS A 185 -30.93 11.54 -0.55
N LEU A 186 -31.34 11.24 0.68
CA LEU A 186 -31.58 9.86 1.12
C LEU A 186 -32.75 9.24 0.36
N ARG A 187 -33.83 10.00 0.14
CA ARG A 187 -34.97 9.52 -0.65
C ARG A 187 -34.55 9.27 -2.10
N GLU A 188 -33.86 10.22 -2.74
CA GLU A 188 -33.35 10.05 -4.10
C GLU A 188 -32.48 8.80 -4.23
N ALA A 189 -31.52 8.61 -3.31
CA ALA A 189 -30.66 7.43 -3.31
C ALA A 189 -31.45 6.12 -3.07
N GLY A 190 -32.45 6.15 -2.19
CA GLY A 190 -33.33 5.01 -1.94
C GLY A 190 -34.16 4.66 -3.18
N GLU A 191 -34.72 5.66 -3.86
CA GLU A 191 -35.50 5.46 -5.08
C GLU A 191 -34.64 4.94 -6.24
N GLU A 192 -33.41 5.43 -6.37
CA GLU A 192 -32.45 5.00 -7.40
C GLU A 192 -31.96 3.57 -7.16
N ILE A 193 -31.58 3.24 -5.93
CA ILE A 193 -30.93 1.95 -5.60
C ILE A 193 -31.98 0.85 -5.34
N LEU A 194 -33.06 1.17 -4.63
CA LEU A 194 -34.06 0.20 -4.16
C LEU A 194 -35.35 0.23 -5.00
N GLY A 195 -35.53 1.24 -5.85
CA GLY A 195 -36.72 1.39 -6.68
C GLY A 195 -37.95 1.91 -5.92
N LYS A 196 -39.10 1.91 -6.60
CA LYS A 196 -40.41 2.30 -6.06
C LYS A 196 -41.40 1.14 -6.19
N THR A 197 -42.20 0.91 -5.16
CA THR A 197 -43.35 -0.01 -5.23
C THR A 197 -44.63 0.70 -4.77
N SER A 198 -45.75 0.35 -5.38
CA SER A 198 -47.07 0.87 -5.05
C SER A 198 -47.89 -0.06 -4.11
N GLY A 199 -47.25 -1.07 -3.48
CA GLY A 199 -47.92 -2.15 -2.73
C GLY A 199 -47.30 -2.53 -1.38
N LYS A 200 -47.97 -3.44 -0.65
CA LYS A 200 -47.49 -3.99 0.63
C LYS A 200 -46.44 -5.08 0.38
N GLY A 201 -45.17 -4.69 0.51
CA GLY A 201 -44.03 -5.58 0.81
C GLY A 201 -43.66 -6.63 -0.25
N PRO A 202 -42.49 -7.27 -0.09
CA PRO A 202 -42.16 -8.49 -0.82
C PRO A 202 -43.09 -9.65 -0.37
N PRO A 203 -43.47 -10.58 -1.26
CA PRO A 203 -44.22 -11.77 -0.85
C PRO A 203 -43.43 -12.57 0.19
N GLU A 204 -44.00 -12.84 1.37
CA GLU A 204 -43.40 -13.78 2.33
C GLU A 204 -43.49 -15.20 1.77
N GLU A 205 -42.34 -15.90 1.66
CA GLU A 205 -42.22 -17.29 1.20
C GLU A 205 -43.19 -18.26 1.90
N LYS A 206 -43.58 -17.96 3.15
CA LYS A 206 -44.52 -18.77 3.94
C LYS A 206 -45.94 -18.80 3.39
N GLU A 207 -46.37 -17.84 2.57
CA GLU A 207 -47.75 -17.85 2.04
C GLU A 207 -47.92 -18.76 0.81
N MET A 208 -46.82 -19.20 0.19
CA MET A 208 -46.83 -19.81 -1.16
C MET A 208 -46.44 -21.30 -1.22
N TRP A 209 -46.13 -21.97 -0.11
CA TRP A 209 -45.69 -23.37 -0.14
C TRP A 209 -46.73 -24.35 -0.71
N TRP A 210 -48.02 -24.04 -0.59
CA TRP A 210 -49.12 -24.84 -1.15
C TRP A 210 -49.44 -24.47 -2.62
N TRP A 211 -48.69 -23.53 -3.21
CA TRP A 211 -48.90 -22.99 -4.56
C TRP A 211 -48.07 -23.73 -5.63
N ASN A 212 -48.42 -24.99 -5.89
CA ASN A 212 -47.74 -25.86 -6.85
C ASN A 212 -48.35 -25.85 -8.27
N GLU A 213 -47.69 -26.49 -9.24
CA GLU A 213 -48.14 -26.54 -10.65
C GLU A 213 -49.55 -27.13 -10.81
N GLU A 214 -49.93 -28.12 -9.99
CA GLU A 214 -51.26 -28.73 -9.99
C GLU A 214 -52.34 -27.71 -9.57
N VAL A 215 -52.11 -26.97 -8.49
CA VAL A 215 -53.01 -25.91 -8.01
C VAL A 215 -53.12 -24.78 -9.03
N GLN A 216 -52.01 -24.39 -9.65
CA GLN A 216 -52.00 -23.36 -10.70
C GLN A 216 -52.82 -23.78 -11.92
N LYS A 217 -52.64 -25.02 -12.40
CA LYS A 217 -53.38 -25.59 -13.53
C LYS A 217 -54.89 -25.61 -13.27
N GLU A 218 -55.32 -26.13 -12.11
CA GLU A 218 -56.74 -26.21 -11.76
C GLU A 218 -57.37 -24.83 -11.58
N ILE A 219 -56.64 -23.84 -11.03
CA ILE A 219 -57.13 -22.46 -10.92
C ILE A 219 -57.25 -21.80 -12.30
N LYS A 220 -56.32 -22.06 -13.22
CA LYS A 220 -56.37 -21.58 -14.59
C LYS A 220 -57.60 -22.12 -15.31
N GLU A 221 -57.82 -23.43 -15.27
CA GLU A 221 -58.98 -24.09 -15.88
C GLU A 221 -60.31 -23.62 -15.25
N LYS A 222 -60.32 -23.36 -13.93
CA LYS A 222 -61.48 -22.73 -13.25
C LYS A 222 -61.77 -21.32 -13.78
N LYS A 223 -60.74 -20.48 -13.96
CA LYS A 223 -60.89 -19.11 -14.47
C LYS A 223 -61.38 -19.10 -15.93
N GLU A 224 -60.86 -20.00 -16.75
CA GLU A 224 -61.29 -20.16 -18.15
C GLU A 224 -62.75 -20.62 -18.23
N ALA A 225 -63.15 -21.60 -17.42
CA ALA A 225 -64.54 -22.05 -17.33
C ALA A 225 -65.48 -20.94 -16.84
N LYS A 226 -65.04 -20.11 -15.87
CA LYS A 226 -65.83 -18.95 -15.41
C LYS A 226 -66.00 -17.92 -16.52
N LYS A 227 -64.92 -17.58 -17.23
CA LYS A 227 -64.96 -16.64 -18.36
C LYS A 227 -65.87 -17.14 -19.48
N ARG A 228 -65.87 -18.45 -19.76
CA ARG A 228 -66.78 -19.06 -20.74
C ARG A 228 -68.24 -18.94 -20.28
N TRP A 229 -68.54 -19.30 -19.03
CA TRP A 229 -69.88 -19.15 -18.47
C TRP A 229 -70.35 -17.68 -18.44
N ASP A 230 -69.47 -16.72 -18.13
CA ASP A 230 -69.79 -15.29 -18.15
C ASP A 230 -70.14 -14.77 -19.56
N LEU A 231 -69.63 -15.43 -20.61
CA LEU A 231 -69.92 -15.08 -22.00
C LEU A 231 -71.19 -15.76 -22.54
N THR A 232 -71.40 -17.04 -22.21
CA THR A 232 -72.47 -17.84 -22.80
C THR A 232 -73.74 -17.89 -21.97
N GLY A 233 -73.63 -17.75 -20.64
CA GLY A 233 -74.74 -17.95 -19.71
C GLY A 233 -75.33 -19.36 -19.68
N SER A 234 -74.73 -20.32 -20.41
CA SER A 234 -75.26 -21.68 -20.59
C SER A 234 -75.23 -22.49 -19.29
N GLN A 235 -76.22 -23.38 -19.14
CA GLN A 235 -76.30 -24.29 -18.00
C GLN A 235 -75.15 -25.31 -18.00
N GLU A 236 -74.71 -25.77 -19.18
CA GLU A 236 -73.57 -26.68 -19.33
C GLU A 236 -72.24 -26.03 -18.90
N ASP A 237 -72.05 -24.76 -19.27
CA ASP A 237 -70.87 -23.99 -18.85
C ASP A 237 -70.90 -23.68 -17.35
N MET A 238 -72.09 -23.47 -16.78
CA MET A 238 -72.26 -23.32 -15.32
C MET A 238 -71.86 -24.60 -14.57
N GLU A 239 -72.26 -25.77 -15.06
CA GLU A 239 -71.89 -27.06 -14.47
C GLU A 239 -70.38 -27.33 -14.60
N THR A 240 -69.82 -27.02 -15.77
CA THR A 240 -68.38 -27.09 -16.02
C THR A 240 -67.60 -26.19 -15.04
N TYR A 241 -68.04 -24.94 -14.83
CA TYR A 241 -67.44 -24.04 -13.84
C TYR A 241 -67.57 -24.59 -12.41
N LYS A 242 -68.73 -25.12 -12.02
CA LYS A 242 -68.94 -25.73 -10.68
C LYS A 242 -67.99 -26.91 -10.45
N MET A 243 -67.82 -27.78 -11.45
CA MET A 243 -66.91 -28.91 -11.38
C MET A 243 -65.45 -28.46 -11.25
N ARG A 244 -65.00 -27.52 -12.10
CA ARG A 244 -63.64 -26.96 -12.01
C ARG A 244 -63.38 -26.20 -10.71
N LYS A 245 -64.38 -25.52 -10.17
CA LYS A 245 -64.29 -24.87 -8.85
C LYS A 245 -64.11 -25.89 -7.72
N LYS A 246 -64.80 -27.03 -7.79
CA LYS A 246 -64.61 -28.14 -6.83
C LYS A 246 -63.22 -28.74 -6.95
N ASN A 247 -62.73 -28.98 -8.16
CA ASN A 247 -61.39 -29.53 -8.40
C ASN A 247 -60.28 -28.60 -7.89
N ALA A 248 -60.34 -27.30 -8.19
CA ALA A 248 -59.38 -26.32 -7.68
C ALA A 248 -59.36 -26.25 -6.14
N LYS A 249 -60.53 -26.36 -5.49
CA LYS A 249 -60.62 -26.42 -4.03
C LYS A 249 -60.01 -27.72 -3.49
N GLY A 250 -60.24 -28.84 -4.17
CA GLY A 250 -59.65 -30.13 -3.83
C GLY A 250 -58.14 -30.16 -3.99
N ALA A 251 -57.60 -29.61 -5.07
CA ALA A 251 -56.17 -29.51 -5.32
C ALA A 251 -55.45 -28.67 -4.26
N ALA A 252 -56.03 -27.52 -3.90
CA ALA A 252 -55.48 -26.68 -2.81
C ALA A 252 -55.51 -27.40 -1.46
N ALA A 253 -56.56 -28.17 -1.16
CA ALA A 253 -56.63 -28.96 0.08
C ALA A 253 -55.61 -30.10 0.09
N ARG A 254 -55.40 -30.79 -1.04
CA ARG A 254 -54.35 -31.83 -1.18
C ARG A 254 -52.95 -31.25 -1.01
N ALA A 255 -52.68 -30.10 -1.63
CA ALA A 255 -51.38 -29.44 -1.53
C ALA A 255 -51.07 -29.03 -0.08
N LYS A 256 -52.05 -28.50 0.64
CA LYS A 256 -51.92 -28.18 2.08
C LYS A 256 -51.70 -29.45 2.93
N ASN A 257 -52.53 -30.47 2.78
CA ASN A 257 -52.38 -31.71 3.55
C ASN A 257 -51.06 -32.45 3.27
N LYS A 258 -50.44 -32.23 2.10
CA LYS A 258 -49.15 -32.85 1.75
C LYS A 258 -47.98 -32.20 2.48
N GLY A 259 -47.90 -30.88 2.50
CA GLY A 259 -46.80 -30.21 3.23
C GLY A 259 -46.92 -30.33 4.76
N ASP A 260 -48.12 -30.52 5.30
CA ASP A 260 -48.31 -30.82 6.74
C ASP A 260 -47.81 -32.23 7.14
N ARG A 261 -47.63 -33.15 6.18
CA ARG A 261 -47.08 -34.52 6.42
C ARG A 261 -45.58 -34.62 6.16
N GLU A 262 -45.01 -33.66 5.44
CA GLU A 262 -43.60 -33.62 5.05
C GLU A 262 -42.79 -32.60 5.89
N SER A 263 -43.44 -31.90 6.83
CA SER A 263 -42.85 -30.98 7.82
C SER A 263 -42.72 -31.65 9.19
#